data_AF-A0A316PPN0-F1
#
_entry.id   AF-A0A316PPN0-F1
#
_cell.length_a   1.000
_cell.length_b   1.000
_cell.length_c   1.000
_cell.angle_alpha   90.00
_cell.angle_beta   90.00
_cell.angle_gamma   90.00
#
_symmetry.space_group_name_H-M   'P 1'
#
loop_
_entity.id
_entity.type
_entity.pdbx_description
1 polymer ?
#
loop_
_entity_poly.entity_id
_entity_poly.type
_entity_poly.pdbx_seq_one_letter_code
_entity_poly.pdbx_strand_id
1 'polypeptide(L)'
;MVFSTLLFLFRFLPITLALYYLAPAKWKNTVLFLCSLVFYSWGEVRLFPVMAAAILINYTAGLGMEKFAHSKRARLFFLLYSIVGSLGMLMFFKYTNFFIANLNALLGTSISTLSLTLPLGISFYTFQTMSYSIDVYRGDVPAEHNLIDFGAYVVMFPQLIAGPIVKYRDVSDRLHVLKGRVTMDRVEEGVYLFILGLAKKVLLADGISALWYDVTGHMVNGVMEYGVGLENASTPLVWLGLAAYTLQIYFDFSGYSMMGIGMGKMLGFDFPDNFNLPYISKSITEFWRRWHMTLSSWFKEYVYIPLGGNRKGLARQLVNIAIVWFLTGFWHGANWNFILWGLYYCVLLILEKTFLLPLLKKGRVWPHIYTLLLVMVGWAFFVGSDVGVQLPLLLQRLFVPTGGVSALYFLRNYGLLLAVGIACASPLTLRVDKVLRRHKLLQGIFLAVVLVVTVAYMVDATNSPFLYFRF
;
A
#
# COMPACT_ATOMS: atom_id res chain seq x y z
N MET A 1 -10.28 -4.91 11.00
CA MET A 1 -10.14 -6.36 10.71
C MET A 1 -9.17 -6.53 9.54
N VAL A 2 -8.74 -7.75 9.23
CA VAL A 2 -7.83 -8.05 8.10
C VAL A 2 -8.57 -8.86 7.05
N PHE A 3 -8.42 -8.52 5.75
CA PHE A 3 -9.18 -9.16 4.66
C PHE A 3 -8.89 -10.66 4.52
N SER A 4 -7.66 -11.09 4.78
CA SER A 4 -7.22 -12.49 4.71
C SER A 4 -7.56 -13.30 5.98
N THR A 5 -8.65 -12.99 6.67
CA THR A 5 -9.10 -13.75 7.85
C THR A 5 -10.45 -14.42 7.59
N LEU A 6 -10.65 -15.60 8.21
CA LEU A 6 -11.92 -16.33 8.12
C LEU A 6 -13.09 -15.48 8.68
N LEU A 7 -12.81 -14.73 9.75
CA LEU A 7 -13.77 -13.78 10.34
C LEU A 7 -14.23 -12.73 9.31
N PHE A 8 -13.30 -12.15 8.56
CA PHE A 8 -13.65 -11.19 7.52
C PHE A 8 -14.45 -11.85 6.39
N LEU A 9 -13.93 -12.96 5.86
CA LEU A 9 -14.46 -13.64 4.68
C LEU A 9 -15.86 -14.21 4.88
N PHE A 10 -16.11 -14.90 6.01
CA PHE A 10 -17.34 -15.65 6.23
C PHE A 10 -18.35 -14.96 7.15
N ARG A 11 -17.95 -13.90 7.87
CA ARG A 11 -18.86 -13.17 8.75
C ARG A 11 -19.01 -11.72 8.34
N PHE A 12 -17.95 -10.93 8.41
CA PHE A 12 -18.05 -9.49 8.18
C PHE A 12 -18.53 -9.17 6.75
N LEU A 13 -17.86 -9.69 5.72
CA LEU A 13 -18.15 -9.35 4.33
C LEU A 13 -19.58 -9.78 3.91
N PRO A 14 -20.05 -11.02 4.16
CA PRO A 14 -21.43 -11.41 3.81
C PRO A 14 -22.48 -10.59 4.54
N ILE A 15 -22.28 -10.30 5.84
CA ILE A 15 -23.20 -9.47 6.62
C ILE A 15 -23.24 -8.04 6.07
N THR A 16 -22.08 -7.44 5.80
CA THR A 16 -22.00 -6.08 5.24
C THR A 16 -22.66 -6.00 3.87
N LEU A 17 -22.41 -6.97 2.97
CA LEU A 17 -23.04 -6.99 1.65
C LEU A 17 -24.56 -7.19 1.75
N ALA A 18 -25.03 -8.07 2.63
CA ALA A 18 -26.46 -8.27 2.87
C ALA A 18 -27.12 -6.98 3.36
N LEU A 19 -26.58 -6.34 4.40
CA LEU A 19 -27.07 -5.05 4.90
C LEU A 19 -27.06 -3.98 3.81
N TYR A 20 -25.98 -3.89 3.03
CA TYR A 20 -25.83 -2.90 1.98
C TYR A 20 -26.81 -3.10 0.82
N TYR A 21 -27.06 -4.34 0.41
CA TYR A 21 -27.97 -4.67 -0.69
C TYR A 21 -29.44 -4.56 -0.29
N LEU A 22 -29.78 -4.94 0.95
CA LEU A 22 -31.14 -4.80 1.50
C LEU A 22 -31.49 -3.34 1.85
N ALA A 23 -30.48 -2.50 2.10
CA ALA A 23 -30.71 -1.09 2.40
C ALA A 23 -31.34 -0.33 1.21
N PRO A 24 -32.40 0.47 1.45
CA PRO A 24 -32.92 1.41 0.47
C PRO A 24 -31.81 2.36 -0.01
N ALA A 25 -31.92 2.86 -1.25
CA ALA A 25 -30.91 3.73 -1.86
C ALA A 25 -30.41 4.83 -0.91
N LYS A 26 -31.32 5.57 -0.26
CA LYS A 26 -31.00 6.67 0.67
C LYS A 26 -30.15 6.28 1.89
N TRP A 27 -30.16 5.01 2.30
CA TRP A 27 -29.44 4.53 3.49
C TRP A 27 -28.13 3.81 3.15
N LYS A 28 -27.81 3.60 1.87
CA LYS A 28 -26.62 2.83 1.47
C LYS A 28 -25.32 3.42 2.01
N ASN A 29 -25.16 4.74 1.96
CA ASN A 29 -23.97 5.41 2.50
C ASN A 29 -23.92 5.31 4.03
N THR A 30 -25.05 5.40 4.72
CA THR A 30 -25.13 5.17 6.18
C THR A 30 -24.72 3.76 6.55
N VAL A 31 -25.23 2.75 5.85
CA VAL A 31 -24.85 1.34 6.10
C VAL A 31 -23.37 1.12 5.84
N LEU A 32 -22.85 1.67 4.73
CA LEU A 32 -21.43 1.61 4.41
C LEU A 32 -20.58 2.29 5.48
N PHE A 33 -20.98 3.47 5.94
CA PHE A 33 -20.30 4.21 7.01
C PHE A 33 -20.26 3.39 8.30
N LEU A 34 -21.41 2.91 8.78
CA LEU A 34 -21.50 2.15 10.03
C LEU A 34 -20.72 0.83 9.96
N CYS A 35 -20.85 0.06 8.87
CA CYS A 35 -20.08 -1.17 8.70
C CYS A 35 -18.57 -0.89 8.64
N SER A 36 -18.18 0.21 8.00
CA SER A 36 -16.78 0.63 7.91
C SER A 36 -16.20 1.07 9.26
N LEU A 37 -17.00 1.75 10.09
CA LEU A 37 -16.63 2.07 11.47
C LEU A 37 -16.45 0.80 12.31
N VAL A 38 -17.36 -0.18 12.20
CA VAL A 38 -17.22 -1.48 12.87
C VAL A 38 -15.92 -2.18 12.43
N PHE A 39 -15.64 -2.18 11.13
CA PHE A 39 -14.41 -2.76 10.59
C PHE A 39 -13.15 -2.12 11.16
N TYR A 40 -13.12 -0.79 11.24
CA TYR A 40 -12.03 0.00 11.81
C TYR A 40 -11.86 -0.28 13.32
N SER A 41 -12.95 -0.19 14.07
CA SER A 41 -12.97 -0.33 15.52
C SER A 41 -12.71 -1.77 16.02
N TRP A 42 -12.80 -2.77 15.15
CA TRP A 42 -12.61 -4.17 15.55
C TRP A 42 -11.25 -4.49 16.19
N GLY A 43 -10.18 -3.81 15.74
CA GLY A 43 -8.84 -4.00 16.30
C GLY A 43 -8.59 -3.13 17.51
N GLU A 44 -8.93 -1.84 17.42
CA GLU A 44 -8.53 -0.83 18.41
C GLU A 44 -9.57 0.29 18.55
N VAL A 45 -10.70 -0.02 19.21
CA VAL A 45 -11.80 0.94 19.47
C VAL A 45 -11.30 2.27 20.07
N ARG A 46 -10.21 2.23 20.85
CA ARG A 46 -9.61 3.40 21.53
C ARG A 46 -9.18 4.51 20.57
N LEU A 47 -8.90 4.19 19.30
CA LEU A 47 -8.44 5.15 18.29
C LEU A 47 -9.58 5.73 17.44
N PHE A 48 -10.83 5.32 17.69
CA PHE A 48 -12.02 5.91 17.07
C PHE A 48 -12.08 7.45 17.18
N PRO A 49 -11.75 8.09 18.32
CA PRO A 49 -11.76 9.56 18.41
C PRO A 49 -10.81 10.24 17.42
N VAL A 50 -9.68 9.61 17.10
CA VAL A 50 -8.72 10.13 16.11
C VAL A 50 -9.34 10.12 14.72
N MET A 51 -10.03 9.03 14.36
CA MET A 51 -10.76 8.93 13.10
C MET A 51 -11.89 9.98 13.01
N ALA A 52 -12.69 10.10 14.07
CA ALA A 52 -13.76 11.09 14.14
C ALA A 52 -13.22 12.52 14.02
N ALA A 53 -12.10 12.84 14.69
CA ALA A 53 -11.42 14.12 14.56
C ALA A 53 -10.95 14.37 13.12
N ALA A 54 -10.35 13.37 12.47
CA ALA A 54 -9.92 13.49 11.07
C ALA A 54 -11.09 13.79 10.13
N ILE A 55 -12.23 13.11 10.30
CA ILE A 55 -13.46 13.36 9.53
C ILE A 55 -13.94 14.79 9.79
N LEU A 56 -14.11 15.19 11.05
CA LEU A 56 -14.67 16.49 11.41
C LEU A 56 -13.80 17.66 10.96
N ILE A 57 -12.48 17.58 11.16
CA ILE A 57 -11.53 18.62 10.73
C ILE A 57 -11.64 18.86 9.23
N ASN A 58 -11.57 17.80 8.42
CA ASN A 58 -11.55 17.95 6.97
C ASN A 58 -12.95 18.30 6.40
N TYR A 59 -14.01 17.77 7.00
CA TYR A 59 -15.39 18.12 6.65
C TYR A 59 -15.67 19.61 6.88
N THR A 60 -15.40 20.10 8.09
CA THR A 60 -15.61 21.52 8.45
C THR A 60 -14.67 22.45 7.72
N ALA A 61 -13.45 22.02 7.40
CA ALA A 61 -12.54 22.75 6.53
C ALA A 61 -13.12 22.95 5.13
N GLY A 62 -13.67 21.90 4.51
CA GLY A 62 -14.32 21.98 3.20
C GLY A 62 -15.49 22.96 3.19
N LEU A 63 -16.40 22.85 4.17
CA LEU A 63 -17.53 23.77 4.32
C LEU A 63 -17.07 25.22 4.58
N GLY A 64 -16.01 25.41 5.36
CA GLY A 64 -15.42 26.72 5.60
C GLY A 64 -14.86 27.35 4.32
N MET A 65 -14.16 26.57 3.48
CA MET A 65 -13.65 27.05 2.20
C MET A 65 -14.77 27.50 1.24
N GLU A 66 -15.89 26.78 1.24
CA GLU A 66 -17.04 27.12 0.39
C GLU A 66 -17.78 28.34 0.93
N LYS A 67 -18.10 28.36 2.23
CA LYS A 67 -18.78 29.49 2.88
C LYS A 67 -18.06 30.82 2.69
N PHE A 68 -16.73 30.79 2.70
CA PHE A 68 -15.89 31.98 2.50
C PHE A 68 -15.26 32.03 1.10
N ALA A 69 -15.96 31.56 0.05
CA ALA A 69 -15.48 31.50 -1.32
C ALA A 69 -14.86 32.81 -1.84
N HIS A 70 -15.39 33.96 -1.40
CA HIS A 70 -14.92 35.29 -1.82
C HIS A 70 -13.66 35.78 -1.07
N SER A 71 -13.29 35.17 0.06
CA SER A 71 -12.13 35.57 0.86
C SER A 71 -10.97 34.60 0.70
N LYS A 72 -9.97 34.97 -0.12
CA LYS A 72 -8.75 34.17 -0.32
C LYS A 72 -8.04 33.82 0.99
N ARG A 73 -8.01 34.76 1.95
CA ARG A 73 -7.38 34.56 3.27
C ARG A 73 -8.13 33.51 4.09
N ALA A 74 -9.47 33.58 4.13
CA ALA A 74 -10.27 32.61 4.86
C ALA A 74 -10.18 31.21 4.25
N ARG A 75 -10.24 31.08 2.91
CA ARG A 75 -10.05 29.80 2.23
C ARG A 75 -8.68 29.19 2.53
N LEU A 76 -7.62 30.00 2.53
CA LEU A 76 -6.28 29.56 2.87
C LEU A 76 -6.19 29.11 4.34
N PHE A 77 -6.83 29.84 5.26
CA PHE A 77 -6.90 29.44 6.66
C PHE A 77 -7.53 28.05 6.83
N PHE A 78 -8.69 27.78 6.21
CA PHE A 78 -9.32 26.46 6.30
C PHE A 78 -8.49 25.37 5.64
N LEU A 79 -7.74 25.67 4.57
CA LEU A 79 -6.82 24.71 3.96
C LEU A 79 -5.70 24.35 4.92
N LEU A 80 -5.08 25.36 5.54
CA LEU A 80 -4.02 25.15 6.52
C LEU A 80 -4.54 24.42 7.75
N TYR A 81 -5.74 24.75 8.24
CA TYR A 81 -6.41 24.02 9.31
C TYR A 81 -6.53 22.52 8.99
N SER A 82 -6.98 22.20 7.78
CA SER A 82 -7.11 20.81 7.32
C SER A 82 -5.75 20.08 7.22
N ILE A 83 -4.75 20.73 6.63
CA ILE A 83 -3.42 20.16 6.40
C ILE A 83 -2.69 19.98 7.74
N VAL A 84 -2.71 21.00 8.60
CA VAL A 84 -2.07 20.96 9.93
C VAL A 84 -2.77 19.94 10.82
N GLY A 85 -4.11 19.84 10.80
CA GLY A 85 -4.83 18.80 11.54
C GLY A 85 -4.46 17.40 11.07
N SER A 86 -4.48 17.15 9.76
CA SER A 86 -4.21 15.82 9.18
C SER A 86 -2.75 15.41 9.37
N LEU A 87 -1.80 16.28 9.02
CA LEU A 87 -0.37 16.01 9.23
C LEU A 87 -0.01 16.02 10.72
N GLY A 88 -0.64 16.85 11.54
CA GLY A 88 -0.40 16.89 12.99
C GLY A 88 -0.70 15.55 13.66
N MET A 89 -1.84 14.94 13.34
CA MET A 89 -2.17 13.58 13.83
C MET A 89 -1.17 12.55 13.32
N LEU A 90 -0.82 12.58 12.03
CA LEU A 90 0.15 11.66 11.45
C LEU A 90 1.53 11.82 12.13
N MET A 91 2.00 13.05 12.33
CA MET A 91 3.26 13.37 12.99
C MET A 91 3.27 12.90 14.44
N PHE A 92 2.18 13.14 15.17
CA PHE A 92 2.05 12.73 16.56
C PHE A 92 2.12 11.20 16.72
N PHE A 93 1.29 10.45 16.01
CA PHE A 93 1.22 8.99 16.18
C PHE A 93 2.37 8.23 15.52
N LYS A 94 2.87 8.69 14.37
CA LYS A 94 3.87 7.95 13.58
C LYS A 94 5.32 8.37 13.88
N TYR A 95 5.58 9.65 14.13
CA TYR A 95 6.96 10.16 14.13
C TYR A 95 7.46 10.69 15.48
N THR A 96 6.61 10.85 16.49
CA THR A 96 7.02 11.40 17.79
C THR A 96 8.20 10.64 18.40
N ASN A 97 8.15 9.31 18.44
CA ASN A 97 9.24 8.50 19.00
C ASN A 97 10.53 8.57 18.16
N PHE A 98 10.40 8.72 16.84
CA PHE A 98 11.57 8.95 15.98
C PHE A 98 12.24 10.29 16.29
N PHE A 99 11.47 11.37 16.48
CA PHE A 99 12.05 12.66 16.87
C PHE A 99 12.66 12.63 18.26
N ILE A 100 12.00 12.01 19.24
CA ILE A 100 12.54 11.82 20.60
C ILE A 100 13.88 11.07 20.54
N ALA A 101 13.96 9.97 19.80
CA ALA A 101 15.18 9.19 19.64
C ALA A 101 16.34 10.00 19.03
N ASN A 102 16.07 10.77 17.98
CA ASN A 102 17.09 11.63 17.35
C ASN A 102 17.51 12.79 18.26
N LEU A 103 16.58 13.37 19.03
CA LEU A 103 16.89 14.45 19.97
C LEU A 103 17.76 13.96 21.13
N ASN A 104 17.43 12.79 21.68
CA ASN A 104 18.23 12.11 22.70
C ASN A 104 19.64 11.79 22.19
N ALA A 105 19.77 11.30 20.95
CA ALA A 105 21.06 11.04 20.34
C ALA A 105 21.90 12.31 20.10
N LEU A 106 21.27 13.41 19.71
CA LEU A 106 21.96 14.66 19.39
C LEU A 106 22.34 15.48 20.62
N LEU A 107 21.44 15.58 21.60
CA LEU A 107 21.61 16.43 22.78
C LEU A 107 22.06 15.65 24.03
N GLY A 108 22.18 14.33 23.94
CA GLY A 108 22.48 13.47 25.09
C GLY A 108 21.36 13.43 26.13
N THR A 109 20.13 13.79 25.75
CA THR A 109 18.96 13.78 26.65
C THR A 109 18.41 12.36 26.82
N SER A 110 17.59 12.16 27.84
CA SER A 110 16.93 10.88 28.17
C SER A 110 15.41 11.03 28.21
N ILE A 111 14.84 11.77 27.26
CA ILE A 111 13.39 11.95 27.13
C ILE A 111 12.76 10.58 26.86
N SER A 112 11.78 10.19 27.68
CA SER A 112 11.11 8.91 27.53
C SER A 112 10.26 8.86 26.26
N THR A 113 10.31 7.73 25.56
CA THR A 113 9.43 7.46 24.42
C THR A 113 8.00 7.28 24.90
N LEU A 114 7.03 7.68 24.07
CA LEU A 114 5.62 7.51 24.36
C LEU A 114 5.14 6.15 23.86
N SER A 115 4.36 5.44 24.67
CA SER A 115 3.69 4.19 24.26
C SER A 115 2.47 4.49 23.39
N LEU A 116 2.71 5.02 22.18
CA LEU A 116 1.67 5.36 21.22
C LEU A 116 1.35 4.16 20.35
N THR A 117 0.07 3.80 20.30
CA THR A 117 -0.44 2.83 19.33
C THR A 117 -0.73 3.55 18.01
N LEU A 118 -0.22 3.02 16.90
CA LEU A 118 -0.39 3.64 15.59
C LEU A 118 -1.81 3.39 15.06
N PRO A 119 -2.62 4.42 14.79
CA PRO A 119 -3.95 4.23 14.24
C PRO A 119 -3.89 3.58 12.86
N LEU A 120 -4.62 2.48 12.71
CA LEU A 120 -4.62 1.69 11.50
C LEU A 120 -5.06 2.53 10.29
N GLY A 121 -4.27 2.52 9.22
CA GLY A 121 -4.57 3.28 8.01
C GLY A 121 -4.32 4.80 8.11
N ILE A 122 -3.75 5.33 9.20
CA ILE A 122 -3.50 6.79 9.37
C ILE A 122 -2.74 7.41 8.22
N SER A 123 -1.75 6.70 7.68
CA SER A 123 -0.99 7.17 6.53
C SER A 123 -1.85 7.29 5.26
N PHE A 124 -2.81 6.38 5.06
CA PHE A 124 -3.68 6.35 3.87
C PHE A 124 -4.80 7.38 3.97
N TYR A 125 -5.58 7.37 5.06
CA TYR A 125 -6.70 8.30 5.20
C TYR A 125 -6.22 9.75 5.32
N THR A 126 -5.01 10.01 5.84
CA THR A 126 -4.41 11.36 5.81
C THR A 126 -4.23 11.86 4.37
N PHE A 127 -3.79 11.01 3.44
CA PHE A 127 -3.65 11.40 2.03
C PHE A 127 -5.00 11.59 1.35
N GLN A 128 -6.01 10.79 1.72
CA GLN A 128 -7.39 10.90 1.20
C GLN A 128 -8.10 12.17 1.69
N THR A 129 -7.92 12.55 2.95
CA THR A 129 -8.53 13.76 3.50
C THR A 129 -7.81 15.01 3.01
N MET A 130 -6.48 14.95 2.88
CA MET A 130 -5.70 16.05 2.29
C MET A 130 -6.05 16.26 0.81
N SER A 131 -6.22 15.20 0.01
CA SER A 131 -6.61 15.35 -1.40
C SER A 131 -7.95 16.06 -1.52
N TYR A 132 -8.95 15.67 -0.72
CA TYR A 132 -10.24 16.36 -0.65
C TYR A 132 -10.09 17.86 -0.37
N SER A 133 -9.42 18.22 0.72
CA SER A 133 -9.30 19.63 1.12
C SER A 133 -8.50 20.48 0.13
N ILE A 134 -7.49 19.89 -0.52
CA ILE A 134 -6.74 20.55 -1.59
C ILE A 134 -7.62 20.73 -2.84
N ASP A 135 -8.39 19.71 -3.22
CA ASP A 135 -9.26 19.75 -4.40
C ASP A 135 -10.40 20.78 -4.21
N VAL A 136 -11.02 20.85 -3.01
CA VAL A 136 -12.01 21.89 -2.66
C VAL A 136 -11.38 23.29 -2.69
N TYR A 137 -10.15 23.44 -2.20
CA TYR A 137 -9.43 24.72 -2.27
C TYR A 137 -9.13 25.14 -3.71
N ARG A 138 -8.77 24.19 -4.57
CA ARG A 138 -8.53 24.45 -6.00
C ARG A 138 -9.82 24.70 -6.78
N GLY A 139 -10.97 24.26 -6.26
CA GLY A 139 -12.25 24.27 -6.95
C GLY A 139 -12.40 23.12 -7.94
N ASP A 140 -11.60 22.06 -7.78
CA ASP A 140 -11.67 20.85 -8.61
C ASP A 140 -12.92 20.01 -8.26
N VAL A 141 -13.41 20.13 -7.01
CA VAL A 141 -14.66 19.52 -6.51
C VAL A 141 -15.39 20.51 -5.57
N PRO A 142 -16.73 20.44 -5.47
CA PRO A 142 -17.49 21.17 -4.45
C PRO A 142 -17.25 20.57 -3.05
N ALA A 143 -17.59 21.33 -1.99
CA ALA A 143 -17.54 20.80 -0.64
C ALA A 143 -18.68 19.78 -0.43
N GLU A 144 -18.41 18.72 0.33
CA GLU A 144 -19.42 17.77 0.78
C GLU A 144 -20.23 18.36 1.95
N HIS A 145 -21.55 18.28 1.85
CA HIS A 145 -22.52 18.83 2.80
C HIS A 145 -23.17 17.76 3.68
N ASN A 146 -22.89 16.49 3.41
CA ASN A 146 -23.36 15.38 4.22
C ASN A 146 -22.20 14.71 4.95
N LEU A 147 -22.17 14.87 6.27
CA LEU A 147 -21.15 14.26 7.14
C LEU A 147 -21.09 12.73 7.00
N ILE A 148 -22.21 12.06 6.75
CA ILE A 148 -22.25 10.60 6.57
C ILE A 148 -21.60 10.22 5.24
N ASP A 149 -21.83 10.97 4.17
CA ASP A 149 -21.25 10.69 2.85
C ASP A 149 -19.74 10.95 2.87
N PHE A 150 -19.32 12.07 3.48
CA PHE A 150 -17.90 12.35 3.72
C PHE A 150 -17.25 11.29 4.61
N GLY A 151 -17.90 10.92 5.71
CA GLY A 151 -17.44 9.88 6.61
C GLY A 151 -17.31 8.53 5.89
N ALA A 152 -18.31 8.14 5.09
CA ALA A 152 -18.31 6.90 4.31
C ALA A 152 -17.12 6.85 3.33
N TYR A 153 -16.77 7.98 2.70
CA TYR A 153 -15.56 8.11 1.89
C TYR A 153 -14.29 7.85 2.71
N VAL A 154 -14.12 8.55 3.83
CA VAL A 154 -12.89 8.49 4.63
C VAL A 154 -12.68 7.09 5.23
N VAL A 155 -13.73 6.49 5.79
CA VAL A 155 -13.59 5.20 6.49
C VAL A 155 -13.84 3.98 5.62
N MET A 156 -14.14 4.13 4.32
CA MET A 156 -14.58 3.02 3.48
C MET A 156 -13.67 1.79 3.62
N PHE A 157 -14.17 0.72 4.27
CA PHE A 157 -13.33 -0.41 4.66
C PHE A 157 -12.50 -1.03 3.52
N PRO A 158 -12.96 -1.08 2.25
CA PRO A 158 -12.16 -1.63 1.14
C PRO A 158 -10.85 -0.87 0.85
N GLN A 159 -10.78 0.42 1.18
CA GLN A 159 -9.61 1.28 0.91
C GLN A 159 -8.91 1.76 2.18
N LEU A 160 -9.56 1.66 3.34
CA LEU A 160 -9.13 2.31 4.59
C LEU A 160 -7.73 1.89 5.05
N ILE A 161 -7.45 0.60 4.95
CA ILE A 161 -6.31 -0.03 5.62
C ILE A 161 -5.19 -0.34 4.63
N ALA A 162 -5.54 -1.00 3.53
CA ALA A 162 -4.62 -1.49 2.52
C ALA A 162 -5.37 -1.59 1.19
N GLY A 163 -5.26 -0.53 0.39
CA GLY A 163 -5.93 -0.43 -0.89
C GLY A 163 -5.38 0.74 -1.71
N PRO A 164 -5.91 0.97 -2.92
CA PRO A 164 -5.54 2.13 -3.71
C PRO A 164 -5.82 3.42 -2.93
N ILE A 165 -4.95 4.43 -3.06
CA ILE A 165 -5.23 5.78 -2.55
C ILE A 165 -6.25 6.42 -3.48
N VAL A 166 -7.52 6.29 -3.12
CA VAL A 166 -8.65 6.84 -3.87
C VAL A 166 -8.83 8.31 -3.51
N LYS A 167 -8.97 9.17 -4.53
CA LYS A 167 -9.25 10.59 -4.31
C LYS A 167 -10.75 10.81 -4.26
N TYR A 168 -11.18 11.82 -3.52
CA TYR A 168 -12.60 12.12 -3.35
C TYR A 168 -13.33 12.28 -4.68
N ARG A 169 -12.74 13.02 -5.63
CA ARG A 169 -13.30 13.24 -6.97
C ARG A 169 -13.54 11.95 -7.77
N ASP A 170 -12.80 10.88 -7.48
CA ASP A 170 -12.91 9.62 -8.22
C ASP A 170 -14.14 8.82 -7.77
N VAL A 171 -14.70 9.15 -6.60
CA VAL A 171 -15.85 8.43 -6.00
C VAL A 171 -17.04 9.33 -5.66
N SER A 172 -16.90 10.66 -5.66
CA SER A 172 -17.96 11.61 -5.29
C SER A 172 -19.26 11.40 -6.04
N ASP A 173 -19.18 11.19 -7.36
CA ASP A 173 -20.36 10.94 -8.20
C ASP A 173 -21.08 9.66 -7.75
N ARG A 174 -20.28 8.63 -7.42
CA ARG A 174 -20.76 7.36 -6.89
C ARG A 174 -21.11 7.44 -5.41
N LEU A 175 -20.94 8.56 -4.70
CA LEU A 175 -21.52 8.76 -3.36
C LEU A 175 -22.94 9.32 -3.47
N HIS A 176 -23.20 10.16 -4.47
CA HIS A 176 -24.51 10.81 -4.66
C HIS A 176 -25.48 10.05 -5.58
N VAL A 177 -24.96 9.36 -6.61
CA VAL A 177 -25.79 8.57 -7.53
C VAL A 177 -25.96 7.15 -6.99
N LEU A 178 -27.07 6.90 -6.29
CA LEU A 178 -27.34 5.65 -5.56
C LEU A 178 -28.10 4.60 -6.41
N LYS A 179 -28.97 5.04 -7.32
CA LYS A 179 -29.77 4.16 -8.17
C LYS A 179 -28.89 3.53 -9.25
N GLY A 180 -28.97 2.20 -9.41
CA GLY A 180 -28.16 1.47 -10.40
C GLY A 180 -26.66 1.44 -10.10
N ARG A 181 -26.25 1.83 -8.89
CA ARG A 181 -24.84 1.83 -8.47
C ARG A 181 -24.23 0.42 -8.48
N VAL A 182 -25.02 -0.56 -8.03
CA VAL A 182 -24.66 -1.98 -8.00
C VAL A 182 -25.33 -2.70 -9.17
N THR A 183 -24.53 -3.41 -9.96
CA THR A 183 -25.00 -4.28 -11.06
C THR A 183 -24.37 -5.66 -10.92
N MET A 184 -25.03 -6.70 -11.44
CA MET A 184 -24.54 -8.07 -11.31
C MET A 184 -23.17 -8.26 -11.95
N ASP A 185 -22.91 -7.62 -13.10
CA ASP A 185 -21.60 -7.67 -13.77
C ASP A 185 -20.47 -7.14 -12.88
N ARG A 186 -20.72 -6.06 -12.12
CA ARG A 186 -19.73 -5.49 -11.20
C ARG A 186 -19.54 -6.36 -9.97
N VAL A 187 -20.59 -7.01 -9.48
CA VAL A 187 -20.48 -7.99 -8.40
C VAL A 187 -19.68 -9.21 -8.84
N GLU A 188 -19.95 -9.75 -10.03
CA GLU A 188 -19.18 -10.87 -10.61
C GLU A 188 -17.70 -10.51 -10.76
N GLU A 189 -17.40 -9.35 -11.35
CA GLU A 189 -16.03 -8.87 -11.48
C GLU A 189 -15.37 -8.63 -10.11
N GLY A 190 -16.14 -8.11 -9.15
CA GLY A 190 -15.71 -7.89 -7.78
C GLY A 190 -15.31 -9.20 -7.08
N VAL A 191 -16.13 -10.25 -7.19
CA VAL A 191 -15.86 -11.58 -6.63
C VAL A 191 -14.63 -12.19 -7.28
N TYR A 192 -14.51 -12.09 -8.60
CA TYR A 192 -13.35 -12.57 -9.35
C TYR A 192 -12.05 -11.91 -8.85
N LEU A 193 -12.02 -10.58 -8.75
CA LEU A 193 -10.84 -9.85 -8.25
C LEU A 193 -10.55 -10.17 -6.79
N PHE A 194 -11.58 -10.23 -5.94
CA PHE A 194 -11.40 -10.53 -4.52
C PHE A 194 -10.76 -11.91 -4.30
N ILE A 195 -11.26 -12.96 -4.96
CA ILE A 195 -10.71 -14.31 -4.84
C ILE A 195 -9.26 -14.37 -5.35
N LEU A 196 -8.96 -13.74 -6.49
CA LEU A 196 -7.59 -13.68 -7.00
C LEU A 196 -6.65 -12.89 -6.08
N GLY A 197 -7.12 -11.79 -5.52
CA GLY A 197 -6.36 -10.98 -4.57
C GLY A 197 -6.06 -11.76 -3.28
N LEU A 198 -7.06 -12.47 -2.77
CA LEU A 198 -6.94 -13.34 -1.60
C LEU A 198 -5.94 -14.49 -1.86
N ALA A 199 -6.02 -15.14 -3.03
CA ALA A 199 -5.09 -16.19 -3.42
C ALA A 199 -3.65 -15.68 -3.59
N LYS A 200 -3.45 -14.48 -4.18
CA LYS A 200 -2.13 -13.86 -4.25
C LYS A 200 -1.54 -13.63 -2.85
N LYS A 201 -2.35 -13.14 -1.91
CA LYS A 201 -1.91 -12.95 -0.53
C LYS A 201 -1.55 -14.27 0.13
N VAL A 202 -2.52 -15.18 0.25
CA VAL A 202 -2.40 -16.38 1.09
C VAL A 202 -1.52 -17.45 0.43
N LEU A 203 -1.72 -17.75 -0.86
CA LEU A 203 -1.01 -18.85 -1.51
C LEU A 203 0.38 -18.46 -1.99
N LEU A 204 0.56 -17.22 -2.46
CA LEU A 204 1.85 -16.76 -3.00
C LEU A 204 2.64 -15.95 -1.98
N ALA A 205 2.08 -14.85 -1.45
CA ALA A 205 2.84 -13.97 -0.58
C ALA A 205 3.23 -14.66 0.73
N ASP A 206 2.28 -15.26 1.44
CA ASP A 206 2.54 -15.92 2.72
C ASP A 206 3.42 -17.17 2.54
N GLY A 207 3.15 -17.98 1.52
CA GLY A 207 4.01 -19.13 1.19
C GLY A 207 5.46 -18.73 0.85
N ILE A 208 5.66 -17.70 0.02
CA ILE A 208 7.01 -17.24 -0.36
C ILE A 208 7.71 -16.56 0.82
N SER A 209 6.95 -15.91 1.70
CA SER A 209 7.49 -15.23 2.89
C SER A 209 8.21 -16.18 3.84
N ALA A 210 7.77 -17.44 3.93
CA ALA A 210 8.39 -18.45 4.77
C ALA A 210 9.89 -18.61 4.46
N LEU A 211 10.29 -18.52 3.18
CA LEU A 211 11.70 -18.56 2.81
C LEU A 211 12.49 -17.37 3.36
N TRP A 212 11.93 -16.15 3.30
CA TRP A 212 12.60 -14.98 3.87
C TRP A 212 12.74 -15.12 5.39
N TYR A 213 11.67 -15.57 6.05
CA TYR A 213 11.66 -15.78 7.51
C TYR A 213 12.57 -16.93 7.96
N ASP A 214 12.71 -18.00 7.18
CA ASP A 214 13.69 -19.05 7.47
C ASP A 214 15.14 -18.53 7.38
N VAL A 215 15.38 -17.47 6.59
CA VAL A 215 16.71 -16.84 6.49
C VAL A 215 16.94 -15.85 7.64
N THR A 216 15.96 -15.00 7.96
CA THR A 216 16.15 -13.87 8.88
C THR A 216 15.59 -14.06 10.28
N GLY A 217 14.66 -15.00 10.46
CA GLY A 217 13.75 -15.02 11.59
C GLY A 217 12.62 -13.99 11.47
N HIS A 218 11.63 -14.10 12.34
CA HIS A 218 10.51 -13.16 12.43
C HIS A 218 9.81 -13.20 13.80
N MET A 219 9.04 -12.17 14.11
CA MET A 219 8.17 -12.13 15.29
C MET A 219 6.83 -12.82 15.02
N VAL A 220 6.48 -13.78 15.87
CA VAL A 220 5.16 -14.44 15.90
C VAL A 220 4.60 -14.30 17.32
N ASN A 221 3.44 -13.62 17.45
CA ASN A 221 2.77 -13.42 18.74
C ASN A 221 3.67 -12.87 19.87
N GLY A 222 4.62 -12.00 19.52
CA GLY A 222 5.57 -11.39 20.47
C GLY A 222 6.77 -12.25 20.83
N VAL A 223 6.92 -13.43 20.22
CA VAL A 223 8.07 -14.32 20.36
C VAL A 223 8.88 -14.30 19.07
N MET A 224 10.21 -14.19 19.19
CA MET A 224 11.12 -14.31 18.04
C MET A 224 11.24 -15.78 17.65
N GLU A 225 10.77 -16.12 16.45
CA GLU A 225 11.10 -17.37 15.78
C GLU A 225 12.38 -17.17 14.98
N TYR A 226 13.40 -17.94 15.32
CA TYR A 226 14.72 -17.82 14.73
C TYR A 226 14.80 -18.65 13.44
N GLY A 227 15.22 -18.00 12.36
CA GLY A 227 15.70 -18.68 11.16
C GLY A 227 17.18 -19.06 11.27
N VAL A 228 17.82 -19.31 10.13
CA VAL A 228 19.28 -19.50 10.00
C VAL A 228 20.05 -18.32 10.61
N GLY A 229 19.50 -17.11 10.45
CA GLY A 229 20.13 -15.86 10.83
C GLY A 229 21.05 -15.35 9.72
N LEU A 230 21.02 -14.03 9.48
CA LEU A 230 21.82 -13.39 8.43
C LEU A 230 23.33 -13.61 8.61
N GLU A 231 23.79 -13.80 9.84
CA GLU A 231 25.19 -14.06 10.17
C GLU A 231 25.66 -15.47 9.74
N ASN A 232 24.75 -16.43 9.67
CA ASN A 232 25.08 -17.80 9.29
C ASN A 232 24.73 -18.11 7.83
N ALA A 233 23.98 -17.22 7.17
CA ALA A 233 23.59 -17.38 5.78
C ALA A 233 24.76 -17.09 4.83
N SER A 234 24.93 -17.96 3.83
CA SER A 234 25.85 -17.69 2.72
C SER A 234 25.32 -16.57 1.81
N THR A 235 26.21 -15.88 1.09
CA THR A 235 25.80 -14.83 0.14
C THR A 235 24.72 -15.27 -0.87
N PRO A 236 24.79 -16.46 -1.49
CA PRO A 236 23.71 -16.94 -2.37
C PRO A 236 22.37 -17.13 -1.65
N LEU A 237 22.39 -17.55 -0.38
CA LEU A 237 21.17 -17.72 0.41
C LEU A 237 20.52 -16.37 0.72
N VAL A 238 21.32 -15.35 1.03
CA VAL A 238 20.79 -13.99 1.28
C VAL A 238 20.19 -13.38 0.02
N TRP A 239 20.81 -13.57 -1.15
CA TRP A 239 20.21 -13.16 -2.43
C TRP A 239 18.92 -13.92 -2.75
N LEU A 240 18.87 -15.23 -2.47
CA LEU A 240 17.68 -16.05 -2.62
C LEU A 240 16.54 -15.57 -1.70
N GLY A 241 16.86 -15.28 -0.44
CA GLY A 241 15.92 -14.69 0.52
C GLY A 241 15.40 -13.33 0.06
N LEU A 242 16.28 -12.44 -0.42
CA LEU A 242 15.88 -11.14 -0.93
C LEU A 242 14.98 -11.24 -2.19
N ALA A 243 15.22 -12.24 -3.04
CA ALA A 243 14.35 -12.54 -4.18
C ALA A 243 12.95 -13.01 -3.72
N ALA A 244 12.90 -13.83 -2.66
CA ALA A 244 11.65 -14.24 -2.04
C ALA A 244 10.90 -13.03 -1.46
N TYR A 245 11.58 -12.18 -0.68
CA TYR A 245 11.01 -10.95 -0.14
C TYR A 245 10.47 -10.02 -1.24
N THR A 246 11.19 -9.92 -2.37
CA THR A 246 10.75 -9.14 -3.54
C THR A 246 9.43 -9.66 -4.09
N LEU A 247 9.27 -10.96 -4.26
CA LEU A 247 7.98 -11.52 -4.70
C LEU A 247 6.89 -11.38 -3.61
N GLN A 248 7.25 -11.59 -2.34
CA GLN A 248 6.36 -11.44 -1.19
C GLN A 248 5.74 -10.04 -1.16
N ILE A 249 6.55 -8.98 -1.13
CA ILE A 249 6.04 -7.60 -1.01
C ILE A 249 5.11 -7.25 -2.18
N TYR A 250 5.38 -7.77 -3.38
CA TYR A 250 4.49 -7.59 -4.53
C TYR A 250 3.17 -8.32 -4.37
N PHE A 251 3.19 -9.61 -4.08
CA PHE A 251 1.97 -10.41 -4.00
C PHE A 251 1.11 -10.02 -2.80
N ASP A 252 1.74 -9.65 -1.70
CA ASP A 252 1.08 -9.15 -0.51
C ASP A 252 0.32 -7.87 -0.88
N PHE A 253 1.04 -6.85 -1.34
CA PHE A 253 0.42 -5.54 -1.56
C PHE A 253 -0.53 -5.51 -2.78
N SER A 254 -0.17 -6.21 -3.86
CA SER A 254 -1.06 -6.33 -5.01
C SER A 254 -2.29 -7.19 -4.71
N GLY A 255 -2.16 -8.22 -3.87
CA GLY A 255 -3.27 -9.03 -3.38
C GLY A 255 -4.27 -8.19 -2.58
N TYR A 256 -3.81 -7.42 -1.60
CA TYR A 256 -4.65 -6.49 -0.85
C TYR A 256 -5.29 -5.42 -1.72
N SER A 257 -4.52 -4.80 -2.61
CA SER A 257 -5.07 -3.80 -3.55
C SER A 257 -6.18 -4.41 -4.42
N MET A 258 -5.99 -5.65 -4.90
CA MET A 258 -6.98 -6.34 -5.72
C MET A 258 -8.24 -6.73 -4.94
N MET A 259 -8.09 -7.16 -3.68
CA MET A 259 -9.23 -7.37 -2.77
C MET A 259 -10.01 -6.07 -2.55
N GLY A 260 -9.31 -4.96 -2.29
CA GLY A 260 -9.92 -3.63 -2.13
C GLY A 260 -10.69 -3.18 -3.36
N ILE A 261 -10.10 -3.30 -4.57
CA ILE A 261 -10.77 -3.00 -5.85
C ILE A 261 -12.00 -3.90 -6.05
N GLY A 262 -11.87 -5.20 -5.76
CA GLY A 262 -12.96 -6.17 -5.88
C GLY A 262 -14.16 -5.81 -5.00
N MET A 263 -13.92 -5.50 -3.73
CA MET A 263 -14.97 -5.07 -2.81
C MET A 263 -15.54 -3.69 -3.17
N GLY A 264 -14.71 -2.77 -3.67
CA GLY A 264 -15.15 -1.52 -4.26
C GLY A 264 -16.21 -1.77 -5.34
N LYS A 265 -15.92 -2.66 -6.29
CA LYS A 265 -16.87 -3.04 -7.35
C LYS A 265 -18.16 -3.69 -6.82
N MET A 266 -18.06 -4.58 -5.82
CA MET A 266 -19.25 -5.18 -5.18
C MET A 266 -20.16 -4.13 -4.52
N LEU A 267 -19.56 -3.07 -3.97
CA LEU A 267 -20.27 -1.92 -3.36
C LEU A 267 -20.62 -0.83 -4.39
N GLY A 268 -20.19 -1.00 -5.64
CA GLY A 268 -20.48 -0.13 -6.77
C GLY A 268 -19.61 1.14 -6.88
N PHE A 269 -18.41 1.10 -6.30
CA PHE A 269 -17.34 2.10 -6.48
C PHE A 269 -16.27 1.60 -7.44
N ASP A 270 -15.70 2.51 -8.23
CA ASP A 270 -14.60 2.21 -9.13
C ASP A 270 -13.30 2.73 -8.51
N PHE A 271 -12.43 1.82 -8.10
CA PHE A 271 -11.11 2.19 -7.58
C PHE A 271 -10.04 2.02 -8.66
N PRO A 272 -9.03 2.92 -8.70
CA PRO A 272 -7.93 2.80 -9.64
C PRO A 272 -7.04 1.59 -9.33
N ASP A 273 -6.46 1.01 -10.38
CA ASP A 273 -5.44 -0.01 -10.22
C ASP A 273 -4.20 0.54 -9.51
N ASN A 274 -3.61 -0.28 -8.66
CA ASN A 274 -2.41 0.10 -7.92
C ASN A 274 -1.12 -0.52 -8.48
N PHE A 275 -1.25 -1.63 -9.23
CA PHE A 275 -0.11 -2.36 -9.80
C PHE A 275 -0.36 -2.77 -11.25
N ASN A 276 0.68 -2.70 -12.07
CA ASN A 276 0.65 -3.16 -13.47
C ASN A 276 1.94 -3.89 -13.86
N LEU A 277 2.07 -5.15 -13.40
CA LEU A 277 3.23 -6.02 -13.62
C LEU A 277 4.57 -5.26 -13.45
N PRO A 278 4.88 -4.73 -12.26
CA PRO A 278 6.02 -3.84 -12.07
C PRO A 278 7.37 -4.50 -12.36
N TYR A 279 7.49 -5.81 -12.12
CA TYR A 279 8.77 -6.51 -12.30
C TYR A 279 9.14 -6.80 -13.74
N ILE A 280 8.27 -6.57 -14.74
CA ILE A 280 8.68 -6.63 -16.15
C ILE A 280 9.36 -5.34 -16.66
N SER A 281 9.55 -4.36 -15.79
CA SER A 281 10.08 -3.05 -16.16
C SER A 281 11.52 -3.12 -16.67
N LYS A 282 11.83 -2.21 -17.60
CA LYS A 282 13.16 -2.05 -18.20
C LYS A 282 13.92 -0.81 -17.71
N SER A 283 13.28 -0.01 -16.86
CA SER A 283 13.90 1.10 -16.14
C SER A 283 13.21 1.32 -14.80
N ILE A 284 13.89 1.98 -13.87
CA ILE A 284 13.35 2.43 -12.59
C ILE A 284 12.21 3.44 -12.81
N THR A 285 12.32 4.28 -13.83
CA THR A 285 11.24 5.19 -14.25
C THR A 285 9.98 4.42 -14.67
N GLU A 286 10.12 3.30 -15.40
CA GLU A 286 8.99 2.46 -15.78
C GLU A 286 8.42 1.71 -14.56
N PHE A 287 9.31 1.19 -13.69
CA PHE A 287 8.94 0.48 -12.47
C PHE A 287 7.99 1.30 -11.59
N TRP A 288 8.33 2.56 -11.30
CA TRP A 288 7.50 3.45 -10.48
C TRP A 288 6.23 3.97 -11.18
N ARG A 289 6.06 3.71 -12.49
CA ARG A 289 4.78 3.91 -13.18
C ARG A 289 3.87 2.68 -13.10
N ARG A 290 4.38 1.56 -12.61
CA ARG A 290 3.68 0.27 -12.50
C ARG A 290 3.55 -0.24 -11.07
N TRP A 291 4.31 0.32 -10.14
CA TRP A 291 4.30 -0.01 -8.72
C TRP A 291 3.62 1.09 -7.91
N HIS A 292 2.69 0.73 -7.03
CA HIS A 292 1.99 1.65 -6.13
C HIS A 292 1.49 2.92 -6.84
N MET A 293 0.82 2.73 -7.99
CA MET A 293 0.51 3.78 -8.96
C MET A 293 -0.33 4.91 -8.35
N THR A 294 -1.21 4.61 -7.39
CA THR A 294 -2.01 5.64 -6.72
C THR A 294 -1.18 6.57 -5.84
N LEU A 295 -0.16 6.03 -5.15
CA LEU A 295 0.76 6.85 -4.35
C LEU A 295 1.59 7.76 -5.25
N SER A 296 2.15 7.20 -6.33
CA SER A 296 2.92 7.99 -7.31
C SER A 296 2.06 9.05 -7.98
N SER A 297 0.78 8.75 -8.30
CA SER A 297 -0.17 9.74 -8.81
C SER A 297 -0.47 10.83 -7.79
N TRP A 298 -0.65 10.48 -6.50
CA TRP A 298 -0.88 11.44 -5.43
C TRP A 298 0.29 12.41 -5.29
N PHE A 299 1.52 11.92 -5.13
CA PHE A 299 2.71 12.78 -5.03
C PHE A 299 2.90 13.64 -6.28
N LYS A 300 2.62 13.08 -7.47
CA LYS A 300 2.69 13.83 -8.72
C LYS A 300 1.71 15.01 -8.73
N GLU A 301 0.47 14.81 -8.34
CA GLU A 301 -0.61 15.81 -8.45
C GLU A 301 -0.63 16.82 -7.30
N TYR A 302 -0.26 16.40 -6.09
CA TYR A 302 -0.34 17.23 -4.88
C TYR A 302 1.00 17.83 -4.47
N VAL A 303 2.13 17.32 -4.96
CA VAL A 303 3.47 17.84 -4.62
C VAL A 303 4.25 18.26 -5.88
N TYR A 304 4.50 17.33 -6.82
CA TYR A 304 5.38 17.57 -7.95
C TYR A 304 4.89 18.67 -8.92
N ILE A 305 3.62 18.60 -9.34
CA ILE A 305 3.01 19.57 -10.27
C ILE A 305 2.92 20.97 -9.63
N PRO A 306 2.44 21.13 -8.38
CA PRO A 306 2.44 22.42 -7.68
C PRO A 306 3.81 23.08 -7.53
N LEU A 307 4.89 22.29 -7.38
CA LEU A 307 6.28 22.79 -7.35
C LEU A 307 6.82 23.24 -8.73
N GLY A 308 5.95 23.33 -9.75
CA GLY A 308 6.29 23.74 -11.12
C GLY A 308 6.55 22.58 -12.07
N GLY A 309 6.50 21.33 -11.61
CA GLY A 309 6.68 20.13 -12.43
C GLY A 309 7.92 20.20 -13.33
N ASN A 310 7.70 20.10 -14.64
CA ASN A 310 8.77 20.19 -15.66
C ASN A 310 8.93 21.60 -16.26
N ARG A 311 8.16 22.60 -15.81
CA ARG A 311 8.02 23.89 -16.52
C ARG A 311 9.17 24.88 -16.27
N LYS A 312 10.02 24.62 -15.28
CA LYS A 312 11.06 25.54 -14.79
C LYS A 312 12.49 25.01 -15.04
N GLY A 313 12.67 24.19 -16.07
CA GLY A 313 13.97 23.64 -16.46
C GLY A 313 14.43 22.41 -15.65
N LEU A 314 15.60 21.88 -16.03
CA LEU A 314 16.15 20.64 -15.47
C LEU A 314 16.49 20.77 -13.97
N ALA A 315 17.12 21.86 -13.55
CA ALA A 315 17.50 22.06 -12.14
C ALA A 315 16.29 22.01 -11.19
N ARG A 316 15.20 22.73 -11.52
CA ARG A 316 13.97 22.68 -10.72
C ARG A 316 13.35 21.29 -10.74
N GLN A 317 13.38 20.62 -11.88
CA GLN A 317 12.89 19.26 -12.01
C GLN A 317 13.68 18.27 -11.12
N LEU A 318 15.01 18.38 -11.02
CA LEU A 318 15.82 17.55 -10.14
C LEU A 318 15.49 17.81 -8.66
N VAL A 319 15.35 19.07 -8.26
CA VAL A 319 14.91 19.43 -6.90
C VAL A 319 13.51 18.89 -6.60
N ASN A 320 12.58 19.00 -7.54
CA ASN A 320 11.22 18.48 -7.36
C ASN A 320 11.21 16.95 -7.23
N ILE A 321 12.06 16.23 -7.97
CA ILE A 321 12.25 14.78 -7.82
C ILE A 321 12.80 14.48 -6.42
N ALA A 322 13.84 15.20 -5.97
CA ALA A 322 14.43 15.00 -4.65
C ALA A 322 13.42 15.21 -3.52
N ILE A 323 12.61 16.27 -3.58
CA ILE A 323 11.56 16.55 -2.60
C ILE A 323 10.54 15.41 -2.58
N VAL A 324 10.04 14.98 -3.74
CA VAL A 324 9.03 13.90 -3.82
C VAL A 324 9.58 12.60 -3.24
N TRP A 325 10.81 12.22 -3.58
CA TRP A 325 11.42 10.98 -3.09
C TRP A 325 11.78 11.01 -1.61
N PHE A 326 12.23 12.15 -1.11
CA PHE A 326 12.41 12.36 0.33
C PHE A 326 11.08 12.20 1.07
N LEU A 327 10.01 12.86 0.62
CA LEU A 327 8.69 12.74 1.25
C LEU A 327 8.09 11.34 1.11
N THR A 328 8.36 10.65 0.00
CA THR A 328 7.92 9.25 -0.21
C THR A 328 8.61 8.33 0.77
N GLY A 329 9.93 8.43 0.91
CA GLY A 329 10.70 7.68 1.90
C GLY A 329 10.24 7.99 3.32
N PHE A 330 10.13 9.27 3.66
CA PHE A 330 9.65 9.68 4.98
C PHE A 330 8.27 9.11 5.30
N TRP A 331 7.32 9.18 4.35
CA TRP A 331 5.96 8.65 4.52
C TRP A 331 5.91 7.15 4.81
N HIS A 332 6.84 6.37 4.28
CA HIS A 332 6.85 4.92 4.49
C HIS A 332 7.09 4.54 5.94
N GLY A 333 7.97 5.21 6.67
CA GLY A 333 8.19 4.86 8.07
C GLY A 333 9.13 5.80 8.82
N ALA A 334 9.03 5.75 10.14
CA ALA A 334 9.81 6.58 11.05
C ALA A 334 11.17 5.94 11.36
N ASN A 335 11.95 5.64 10.31
CA ASN A 335 13.29 5.07 10.38
C ASN A 335 14.18 5.65 9.27
N TRP A 336 15.46 5.85 9.57
CA TRP A 336 16.45 6.37 8.61
C TRP A 336 16.58 5.50 7.35
N ASN A 337 16.34 4.19 7.44
CA ASN A 337 16.37 3.28 6.31
C ASN A 337 15.38 3.69 5.21
N PHE A 338 14.19 4.19 5.55
CA PHE A 338 13.21 4.66 4.56
C PHE A 338 13.63 5.98 3.89
N ILE A 339 14.33 6.85 4.63
CA ILE A 339 14.90 8.08 4.07
C ILE A 339 16.02 7.73 3.10
N LEU A 340 16.92 6.80 3.47
CA LEU A 340 17.97 6.28 2.60
C LEU A 340 17.40 5.58 1.37
N TRP A 341 16.33 4.82 1.53
CA TRP A 341 15.57 4.21 0.43
C TRP A 341 15.01 5.27 -0.54
N GLY A 342 14.45 6.37 -0.01
CA GLY A 342 13.98 7.49 -0.83
C GLY A 342 15.13 8.16 -1.60
N LEU A 343 16.25 8.41 -0.92
CA LEU A 343 17.45 8.98 -1.53
C LEU A 343 18.04 8.05 -2.61
N TYR A 344 18.05 6.74 -2.38
CA TYR A 344 18.49 5.73 -3.32
C TYR A 344 17.73 5.84 -4.66
N TYR A 345 16.39 5.87 -4.62
CA TYR A 345 15.59 6.03 -5.83
C TYR A 345 15.67 7.42 -6.44
N CYS A 346 15.84 8.47 -5.63
CA CYS A 346 16.10 9.82 -6.12
C CYS A 346 17.34 9.83 -7.02
N VAL A 347 18.46 9.28 -6.54
CA VAL A 347 19.72 9.21 -7.31
C VAL A 347 19.50 8.41 -8.59
N LEU A 348 18.91 7.21 -8.50
CA LEU A 348 18.67 6.37 -9.68
C LEU A 348 17.83 7.08 -10.75
N LEU A 349 16.75 7.75 -10.36
CA LEU A 349 15.88 8.46 -11.30
C LEU A 349 16.54 9.69 -11.91
N ILE A 350 17.40 10.39 -11.16
CA ILE A 350 18.21 11.48 -11.68
C ILE A 350 19.19 10.96 -12.74
N LEU A 351 19.92 9.88 -12.46
CA LEU A 351 20.87 9.26 -13.39
C LEU A 351 20.15 8.72 -14.65
N GLU A 352 19.01 8.05 -14.48
CA GLU A 352 18.14 7.61 -15.59
C GLU A 352 17.74 8.76 -16.48
N LYS A 353 17.21 9.83 -15.89
CA LYS A 353 16.67 10.95 -16.63
C LYS A 353 17.72 11.78 -17.35
N THR A 354 18.93 11.84 -16.81
CA THR A 354 20.02 12.65 -17.37
C THR A 354 20.77 11.93 -18.49
N PHE A 355 21.09 10.64 -18.35
CA PHE A 355 21.90 9.95 -19.37
C PHE A 355 21.62 8.46 -19.60
N LEU A 356 21.06 7.71 -18.64
CA LEU A 356 20.88 6.26 -18.81
C LEU A 356 19.64 5.88 -19.64
N LEU A 357 18.56 6.67 -19.66
CA LEU A 357 17.34 6.32 -20.39
C LEU A 357 17.55 6.07 -21.90
N PRO A 358 18.31 6.90 -22.64
CA PRO A 358 18.63 6.61 -24.04
C PRO A 358 19.37 5.29 -24.25
N LEU A 359 20.23 4.91 -23.30
CA LEU A 359 20.98 3.65 -23.34
C LEU A 359 20.07 2.45 -23.03
N LEU A 360 19.27 2.55 -21.97
CA LEU A 360 18.31 1.52 -21.55
C LEU A 360 17.30 1.20 -22.66
N LYS A 361 16.84 2.20 -23.42
CA LYS A 361 15.92 1.99 -24.56
C LYS A 361 16.50 1.14 -25.69
N LYS A 362 17.82 1.11 -25.87
CA LYS A 362 18.49 0.28 -26.89
C LYS A 362 18.63 -1.18 -26.47
N GLY A 363 18.60 -1.46 -25.16
CA GLY A 363 18.74 -2.79 -24.62
C GLY A 363 17.47 -3.64 -24.75
N ARG A 364 17.63 -4.93 -25.04
CA ARG A 364 16.50 -5.88 -25.06
C ARG A 364 16.28 -6.59 -23.72
N VAL A 365 17.36 -7.10 -23.11
CA VAL A 365 17.32 -7.93 -21.89
C VAL A 365 18.05 -7.29 -20.72
N TRP A 366 19.26 -6.75 -20.93
CA TRP A 366 20.06 -6.15 -19.86
C TRP A 366 19.36 -5.00 -19.09
N PRO A 367 18.48 -4.15 -19.68
CA PRO A 367 17.79 -3.12 -18.90
C PRO A 367 16.83 -3.70 -17.86
N HIS A 368 16.24 -4.86 -18.17
CA HIS A 368 15.38 -5.57 -17.23
C HIS A 368 16.18 -6.16 -16.07
N ILE A 369 17.33 -6.80 -16.35
CA ILE A 369 18.24 -7.32 -15.31
C ILE A 369 18.73 -6.17 -14.41
N TYR A 370 19.17 -5.06 -15.02
CA TYR A 370 19.55 -3.83 -14.32
C TYR A 370 18.44 -3.34 -13.38
N THR A 371 17.22 -3.21 -13.91
CA THR A 371 16.07 -2.70 -13.15
C THR A 371 15.71 -3.63 -12.01
N LEU A 372 15.64 -4.94 -12.27
CA LEU A 372 15.27 -5.92 -11.25
C LEU A 372 16.29 -5.98 -10.12
N LEU A 373 17.59 -5.99 -10.44
CA LEU A 373 18.66 -6.00 -9.44
C LEU A 373 18.57 -4.76 -8.54
N LEU A 374 18.43 -3.57 -9.12
CA LEU A 374 18.31 -2.33 -8.34
C LEU A 374 17.02 -2.28 -7.52
N VAL A 375 15.91 -2.79 -8.05
CA VAL A 375 14.65 -2.90 -7.30
C VAL A 375 14.83 -3.84 -6.10
N MET A 376 15.47 -5.00 -6.28
CA MET A 376 15.79 -5.93 -5.18
C MET A 376 16.67 -5.27 -4.12
N VAL A 377 17.72 -4.55 -4.52
CA VAL A 377 18.57 -3.79 -3.59
C VAL A 377 17.77 -2.70 -2.88
N GLY A 378 16.87 -2.01 -3.59
CA GLY A 378 15.89 -1.10 -2.99
C GLY A 378 15.07 -1.79 -1.90
N TRP A 379 14.60 -3.01 -2.12
CA TRP A 379 13.89 -3.77 -1.08
C TRP A 379 14.76 -4.16 0.11
N ALA A 380 16.08 -4.31 -0.06
CA ALA A 380 17.00 -4.52 1.06
C ALA A 380 17.00 -3.33 2.04
N PHE A 381 16.95 -2.09 1.53
CA PHE A 381 16.77 -0.91 2.38
C PHE A 381 15.42 -0.91 3.10
N PHE A 382 14.37 -1.38 2.44
CA PHE A 382 13.02 -1.41 3.00
C PHE A 382 12.89 -2.44 4.13
N VAL A 383 13.42 -3.65 3.92
CA VAL A 383 13.38 -4.73 4.93
C VAL A 383 14.46 -4.58 6.01
N GLY A 384 15.47 -3.74 5.78
CA GLY A 384 16.56 -3.50 6.73
C GLY A 384 16.12 -2.82 8.04
N SER A 385 14.84 -2.45 8.18
CA SER A 385 14.22 -1.99 9.42
C SER A 385 13.42 -3.07 10.16
N ASP A 386 13.27 -4.26 9.59
CA ASP A 386 12.56 -5.36 10.22
C ASP A 386 13.34 -5.89 11.44
N VAL A 387 12.60 -6.37 12.43
CA VAL A 387 13.18 -6.96 13.63
C VAL A 387 14.08 -8.14 13.24
N GLY A 388 15.33 -8.12 13.69
CA GLY A 388 16.33 -9.15 13.36
C GLY A 388 17.11 -8.89 12.06
N VAL A 389 16.73 -7.88 11.27
CA VAL A 389 17.41 -7.53 10.02
C VAL A 389 18.09 -6.18 10.18
N GLN A 390 19.41 -6.16 10.34
CA GLN A 390 20.18 -4.92 10.37
C GLN A 390 20.68 -4.58 8.96
N LEU A 391 20.33 -3.41 8.44
CA LEU A 391 20.73 -2.97 7.10
C LEU A 391 22.24 -3.10 6.81
N PRO A 392 23.17 -2.69 7.72
CA PRO A 392 24.60 -2.83 7.45
C PRO A 392 25.04 -4.29 7.24
N LEU A 393 24.56 -5.20 8.10
CA LEU A 393 24.84 -6.64 7.99
C LEU A 393 24.23 -7.23 6.73
N LEU A 394 23.00 -6.84 6.38
CA LEU A 394 22.32 -7.30 5.16
C LEU A 394 23.10 -6.89 3.91
N LEU A 395 23.53 -5.63 3.80
CA LEU A 395 24.33 -5.15 2.68
C LEU A 395 25.70 -5.84 2.62
N GLN A 396 26.34 -6.06 3.77
CA GLN A 396 27.59 -6.81 3.84
C GLN A 396 27.40 -8.22 3.26
N ARG A 397 26.35 -8.94 3.69
CA ARG A 397 26.11 -10.33 3.24
C ARG A 397 25.71 -10.44 1.77
N LEU A 398 25.07 -9.41 1.20
CA LEU A 398 24.71 -9.34 -0.21
C LEU A 398 25.93 -9.12 -1.13
N PHE A 399 26.87 -8.25 -0.73
CA PHE A 399 27.93 -7.79 -1.63
C PHE A 399 29.34 -8.31 -1.29
N VAL A 400 29.56 -8.79 -0.07
CA VAL A 400 30.82 -9.43 0.34
C VAL A 400 30.60 -10.95 0.33
N PRO A 401 31.28 -11.71 -0.55
CA PRO A 401 31.17 -13.15 -0.60
C PRO A 401 31.51 -13.78 0.75
N THR A 402 30.52 -14.42 1.37
CA THR A 402 30.63 -15.09 2.66
C THR A 402 30.09 -16.51 2.57
N GLY A 403 30.81 -17.44 3.19
CA GLY A 403 30.34 -18.81 3.41
C GLY A 403 29.24 -18.86 4.46
N GLY A 404 28.58 -20.00 4.56
CA GLY A 404 27.47 -20.21 5.49
C GLY A 404 26.55 -21.32 5.01
N VAL A 405 25.34 -21.36 5.56
CA VAL A 405 24.31 -22.31 5.15
C VAL A 405 24.02 -22.16 3.65
N SER A 406 24.02 -23.28 2.93
CA SER A 406 23.86 -23.32 1.48
C SER A 406 22.45 -22.96 1.04
N ALA A 407 22.34 -22.20 -0.04
CA ALA A 407 21.07 -21.89 -0.70
C ALA A 407 20.39 -23.12 -1.31
N LEU A 408 21.11 -24.24 -1.52
CA LEU A 408 20.59 -25.39 -2.26
C LEU A 408 19.41 -26.08 -1.57
N TYR A 409 19.46 -26.21 -0.24
CA TYR A 409 18.36 -26.77 0.55
C TYR A 409 17.08 -25.95 0.38
N PHE A 410 17.20 -24.63 0.52
CA PHE A 410 16.09 -23.70 0.35
C PHE A 410 15.57 -23.66 -1.08
N LEU A 411 16.47 -23.67 -2.07
CA LEU A 411 16.08 -23.71 -3.47
C LEU A 411 15.34 -25.02 -3.81
N ARG A 412 15.71 -26.14 -3.21
CA ARG A 412 15.00 -27.42 -3.39
C ARG A 412 13.58 -27.37 -2.83
N ASN A 413 13.41 -26.76 -1.65
CA ASN A 413 12.11 -26.72 -0.96
C ASN A 413 11.17 -25.65 -1.51
N TYR A 414 11.72 -24.47 -1.85
CA TYR A 414 10.94 -23.31 -2.29
C TYR A 414 11.01 -23.04 -3.79
N GLY A 415 11.84 -23.75 -4.54
CA GLY A 415 12.08 -23.48 -5.96
C GLY A 415 10.84 -23.54 -6.84
N LEU A 416 9.95 -24.51 -6.59
CA LEU A 416 8.67 -24.59 -7.31
C LEU A 416 7.79 -23.38 -7.01
N LEU A 417 7.70 -22.98 -5.74
CA LEU A 417 6.90 -21.84 -5.33
C LEU A 417 7.44 -20.52 -5.90
N LEU A 418 8.77 -20.35 -5.90
CA LEU A 418 9.43 -19.22 -6.54
C LEU A 418 9.18 -19.19 -8.06
N ALA A 419 9.24 -20.34 -8.73
CA ALA A 419 8.96 -20.43 -10.17
C ALA A 419 7.49 -20.07 -10.48
N VAL A 420 6.54 -20.56 -9.69
CA VAL A 420 5.13 -20.19 -9.78
C VAL A 420 4.95 -18.70 -9.49
N GLY A 421 5.60 -18.16 -8.47
CA GLY A 421 5.60 -16.74 -8.15
C GLY A 421 6.12 -15.88 -9.30
N ILE A 422 7.24 -16.23 -9.92
CA ILE A 422 7.78 -15.52 -11.09
C ILE A 422 6.79 -15.58 -12.26
N ALA A 423 6.20 -16.75 -12.52
CA ALA A 423 5.19 -16.91 -13.56
C ALA A 423 3.96 -16.03 -13.30
N CYS A 424 3.49 -15.95 -12.06
CA CYS A 424 2.39 -15.11 -11.60
C CYS A 424 2.72 -13.60 -11.61
N ALA A 425 4.00 -13.22 -11.56
CA ALA A 425 4.45 -11.84 -11.72
C ALA A 425 4.71 -11.43 -13.18
N SER A 426 4.47 -12.34 -14.13
CA SER A 426 4.72 -12.15 -15.55
C SER A 426 3.42 -11.92 -16.35
N PRO A 427 3.52 -11.54 -17.65
CA PRO A 427 2.36 -11.40 -18.54
C PRO A 427 1.59 -12.70 -18.80
N LEU A 428 2.09 -13.85 -18.34
CA LEU A 428 1.37 -15.12 -18.40
C LEU A 428 0.00 -15.02 -17.72
N THR A 429 -0.08 -14.30 -16.60
CA THR A 429 -1.35 -14.09 -15.87
C THR A 429 -2.41 -13.41 -16.72
N LEU A 430 -2.03 -12.43 -17.55
CA LEU A 430 -2.96 -11.75 -18.47
C LEU A 430 -3.49 -12.69 -19.56
N ARG A 431 -2.67 -13.64 -20.01
CA ARG A 431 -3.10 -14.65 -20.99
C ARG A 431 -4.08 -15.63 -20.37
N VAL A 432 -3.79 -16.10 -19.16
CA VAL A 432 -4.68 -17.00 -18.40
C VAL A 432 -6.00 -16.29 -18.10
N ASP A 433 -5.96 -15.05 -17.61
CA ASP A 433 -7.15 -14.23 -17.34
C ASP A 433 -8.03 -14.08 -18.58
N LYS A 434 -7.44 -13.81 -19.75
CA LYS A 434 -8.16 -13.71 -21.02
C LYS A 434 -8.89 -15.01 -21.39
N VAL A 435 -8.27 -16.17 -21.14
CA VAL A 435 -8.88 -17.49 -21.40
C VAL A 435 -10.01 -17.75 -20.40
N LEU A 436 -9.79 -17.51 -19.11
CA LEU A 436 -10.81 -17.69 -18.06
C LEU A 436 -12.04 -16.82 -18.36
N ARG A 437 -11.86 -15.53 -18.64
CA ARG A 437 -12.97 -14.61 -18.94
C ARG A 437 -13.76 -14.98 -20.20
N ARG A 438 -13.15 -15.69 -21.15
CA ARG A 438 -13.84 -16.18 -22.35
C ARG A 438 -14.76 -17.36 -22.06
N HIS A 439 -14.45 -18.16 -21.03
CA HIS A 439 -15.16 -19.40 -20.71
C HIS A 439 -15.71 -19.36 -19.28
N LYS A 440 -16.94 -18.87 -19.10
CA LYS A 440 -17.59 -18.66 -17.79
C LYS A 440 -17.60 -19.90 -16.88
N LEU A 441 -17.86 -21.09 -17.44
CA LEU A 441 -17.82 -22.33 -16.65
C LEU A 441 -16.41 -22.63 -16.12
N LEU A 442 -15.39 -22.49 -16.99
CA LEU A 442 -13.99 -22.67 -16.60
C LEU A 442 -13.58 -21.64 -15.54
N GLN A 443 -14.00 -20.38 -15.70
CA GLN A 443 -13.78 -19.33 -14.71
C GLN A 443 -14.40 -19.69 -13.35
N GLY A 444 -15.65 -20.15 -13.34
CA GLY A 444 -16.35 -20.56 -12.12
C GLY A 444 -15.66 -21.72 -11.40
N ILE A 445 -15.30 -22.78 -12.14
CA ILE A 445 -14.57 -23.94 -11.60
C ILE A 445 -13.21 -23.49 -11.04
N PHE A 446 -12.46 -22.69 -11.82
CA PHE A 446 -11.16 -22.18 -11.41
C PHE A 446 -11.26 -21.36 -10.11
N LEU A 447 -12.20 -20.41 -10.03
CA LEU A 447 -12.42 -19.60 -8.84
C LEU A 447 -12.81 -20.47 -7.63
N ALA A 448 -13.68 -21.46 -7.81
CA ALA A 448 -14.09 -22.36 -6.73
C ALA A 448 -12.90 -23.16 -6.19
N VAL A 449 -12.08 -23.74 -7.06
CA VAL A 449 -10.87 -24.47 -6.66
C VAL A 449 -9.89 -23.56 -5.94
N VAL A 450 -9.61 -22.37 -6.51
CA VAL A 450 -8.70 -21.39 -5.89
C VAL A 450 -9.20 -20.96 -4.51
N LEU A 451 -10.50 -20.68 -4.38
CA LEU A 451 -11.09 -20.29 -3.11
C LEU A 451 -11.01 -21.42 -2.07
N VAL A 452 -11.32 -22.66 -2.43
CA VAL A 452 -11.23 -23.82 -1.51
C VAL A 452 -9.80 -24.03 -1.02
N VAL A 453 -8.82 -24.01 -1.94
CA VAL A 453 -7.41 -24.15 -1.58
C VAL A 453 -6.97 -22.97 -0.69
N THR A 454 -7.38 -21.75 -1.03
CA THR A 454 -7.04 -20.56 -0.24
C THR A 454 -7.62 -20.63 1.17
N VAL A 455 -8.89 -21.05 1.31
CA VAL A 455 -9.54 -21.22 2.63
C VAL A 455 -8.85 -22.33 3.43
N ALA A 456 -8.45 -23.43 2.80
CA ALA A 456 -7.70 -24.50 3.49
C ALA A 456 -6.39 -23.97 4.08
N TYR A 457 -5.62 -23.18 3.32
CA TYR A 457 -4.41 -22.53 3.83
C TYR A 457 -4.70 -21.47 4.89
N MET A 458 -5.82 -20.73 4.82
CA MET A 458 -6.21 -19.78 5.86
C MET A 458 -6.58 -20.44 7.20
N VAL A 459 -7.10 -21.68 7.16
CA VAL A 459 -7.41 -22.45 8.37
C VAL A 459 -6.12 -22.92 9.04
N ASP A 460 -5.14 -23.34 8.25
CA ASP A 460 -3.82 -23.78 8.74
C ASP A 460 -2.98 -22.59 9.24
N ALA A 461 -2.93 -21.50 8.46
CA ALA A 461 -2.22 -20.27 8.77
C ALA A 461 -3.06 -19.32 9.64
N THR A 462 -3.29 -19.69 10.89
CA THR A 462 -3.96 -18.79 11.84
C THR A 462 -3.01 -17.63 12.21
N ASN A 463 -3.15 -16.48 11.54
CA ASN A 463 -2.55 -15.15 11.86
C ASN A 463 -1.22 -14.72 11.18
N SER A 464 -1.11 -14.78 9.85
CA SER A 464 -0.07 -14.02 9.12
C SER A 464 -0.54 -12.58 8.83
N PRO A 465 0.01 -11.53 9.49
CA PRO A 465 -0.40 -10.14 9.25
C PRO A 465 0.05 -9.60 7.89
N PHE A 466 -0.60 -8.53 7.41
CA PHE A 466 -0.15 -7.78 6.22
C PHE A 466 1.19 -7.08 6.49
N LEU A 467 2.16 -7.19 5.58
CA LEU A 467 3.52 -6.69 5.80
C LEU A 467 3.53 -5.18 6.01
N TYR A 468 2.67 -4.45 5.29
CA TYR A 468 2.61 -3.00 5.36
C TYR A 468 2.10 -2.45 6.69
N PHE A 469 1.44 -3.26 7.55
CA PHE A 469 0.99 -2.77 8.87
C PHE A 469 2.13 -2.51 9.85
N ARG A 470 3.34 -2.98 9.53
CA ARG A 470 4.54 -2.73 10.33
C ARG A 470 5.15 -1.35 10.07
N PHE A 471 4.68 -0.63 9.05
CA PHE A 471 5.23 0.63 8.56
C PHE A 471 4.16 1.74 8.57
#